data_AF-A0A6L9KY53-F1
#
_entry.id   AF-A0A6L9KY53-F1
#
_cell.length_a   1.000
_cell.length_b   1.000
_cell.length_c   1.000
_cell.angle_alpha   90.00
_cell.angle_beta   90.00
_cell.angle_gamma   90.00
#
_symmetry.space_group_name_H-M   'P 1'
#
loop_
_entity.id
_entity.type
_entity.pdbx_description
1 polymer ?
#
loop_
_entity_poly.entity_id
_entity_poly.type
_entity_poly.pdbx_seq_one_letter_code
_entity_poly.pdbx_strand_id
1 'polypeptide(L)'
;MKYIDRRRERQLFVWRQYGALRDQGLPDSDNLNKLRASLGAQYADEVRFLGQLVMPEQSDLATTGAGDAAARLDANGVCRSARALGCDLPRTIVGLEQLTRRAEAFSRMWWRGVTSLMLYAITLLVLASMLVTFFTVSVLPGFAHFFWHSGITEGGIAGRILDHRTWLLDTPLCLGFILVLLVFMLFYHLRNHTGQLKALTPAWKWVPLLSGTWRAFNQAMALNHAQIFIATGAKARDAMAVAFSLFGLKWDTQPRVSTRKDNDSALDWLHKSDDLGTLETEIAVQAEKQWSVLEDTVFSMRDSVTLLLRIILYLLIGMIVVVLYQPIFYLGRGI
;
A
#
# COMPACT_ATOMS: atom_id res chain seq x y z
N MET A 1 4.00 7.85 -14.39
CA MET A 1 3.31 6.61 -13.95
C MET A 1 3.44 5.45 -14.95
N LYS A 2 3.07 5.61 -16.24
CA LYS A 2 3.19 4.57 -17.29
C LYS A 2 4.59 3.92 -17.43
N TYR A 3 5.66 4.61 -17.04
CA TYR A 3 7.03 4.14 -17.21
C TYR A 3 7.45 3.05 -16.20
N ILE A 4 7.03 3.18 -14.93
CA ILE A 4 7.34 2.19 -13.86
C ILE A 4 6.59 0.89 -14.14
N ASP A 5 5.31 0.97 -14.50
CA ASP A 5 4.50 -0.20 -14.88
C ASP A 5 5.09 -0.91 -16.11
N ARG A 6 5.50 -0.18 -17.16
CA ARG A 6 6.10 -0.79 -18.36
C ARG A 6 7.40 -1.53 -18.07
N ARG A 7 8.30 -0.95 -17.27
CA ARG A 7 9.58 -1.61 -16.94
C ARG A 7 9.37 -2.89 -16.14
N ARG A 8 8.39 -2.87 -15.24
CA ARG A 8 7.99 -4.03 -14.44
C ARG A 8 7.35 -5.13 -15.29
N GLU A 9 6.46 -4.77 -16.20
CA GLU A 9 5.88 -5.71 -17.18
C GLU A 9 6.97 -6.36 -18.03
N ARG A 10 7.98 -5.58 -18.47
CA ARG A 10 9.14 -6.12 -19.19
C ARG A 10 9.95 -7.09 -18.32
N GLN A 11 10.19 -6.75 -17.05
CA GLN A 11 10.89 -7.62 -16.11
C GLN A 11 10.16 -8.95 -15.92
N LEU A 12 8.85 -8.91 -15.64
CA LEU A 12 8.02 -10.11 -15.49
C LEU A 12 7.95 -10.93 -16.79
N PHE A 13 7.91 -10.26 -17.94
CA PHE A 13 7.97 -10.94 -19.23
C PHE A 13 9.29 -11.69 -19.43
N VAL A 14 10.43 -11.06 -19.15
CA VAL A 14 11.75 -11.72 -19.24
C VAL A 14 11.83 -12.93 -18.29
N TRP A 15 11.33 -12.80 -17.06
CA TRP A 15 11.31 -13.89 -16.09
C TRP A 15 10.45 -15.07 -16.53
N ARG A 16 9.27 -14.82 -17.12
CA ARG A 16 8.43 -15.86 -17.74
C ARG A 16 9.17 -16.60 -18.84
N GLN A 17 9.77 -15.87 -19.78
CA GLN A 17 10.44 -16.48 -20.93
C GLN A 17 11.64 -17.31 -20.45
N TYR A 18 12.36 -16.82 -19.45
CA TYR A 18 13.42 -17.57 -18.81
C TYR A 18 12.94 -18.88 -18.17
N GLY A 19 11.84 -18.85 -17.41
CA GLY A 19 11.23 -20.07 -16.86
C GLY A 19 10.83 -21.07 -17.95
N ALA A 20 10.17 -20.61 -19.01
CA ALA A 20 9.76 -21.46 -20.13
C ALA A 20 10.95 -22.07 -20.91
N LEU A 21 12.07 -21.36 -21.00
CA LEU A 21 13.30 -21.87 -21.60
C LEU A 21 14.02 -22.88 -20.69
N ARG A 22 13.95 -22.67 -19.37
CA ARG A 22 14.51 -23.61 -18.38
C ARG A 22 13.77 -24.94 -18.40
N ASP A 23 12.45 -24.93 -18.55
CA ASP A 23 11.64 -26.15 -18.66
C ASP A 23 11.99 -26.98 -19.92
N GLN A 24 12.67 -26.37 -20.91
CA GLN A 24 13.21 -27.08 -22.08
C GLN A 24 14.56 -27.77 -21.80
N GLY A 25 15.08 -27.69 -20.57
CA GLY A 25 16.32 -28.37 -20.15
C GLY A 25 17.62 -27.69 -20.58
N LEU A 26 17.55 -26.44 -21.07
CA LEU A 26 18.71 -25.69 -21.52
C LEU A 26 19.54 -25.12 -20.34
N PRO A 27 20.89 -25.03 -20.46
CA PRO A 27 21.75 -24.38 -19.49
C PRO A 27 21.41 -22.88 -19.31
N ASP A 28 21.70 -22.32 -18.13
CA ASP A 28 21.38 -20.91 -17.83
C ASP A 28 22.10 -19.91 -18.74
N SER A 29 23.35 -20.20 -19.13
CA SER A 29 24.10 -19.41 -20.10
C SER A 29 23.39 -19.32 -21.44
N ASP A 30 22.85 -20.45 -21.91
CA ASP A 30 22.23 -20.57 -23.22
C ASP A 30 20.84 -19.94 -23.22
N ASN A 31 20.10 -20.08 -22.11
CA ASN A 31 18.83 -19.39 -21.89
C ASN A 31 19.00 -17.87 -21.93
N LEU A 32 20.00 -17.34 -21.20
CA LEU A 32 20.28 -15.90 -21.18
C LEU A 32 20.73 -15.39 -22.56
N ASN A 33 21.56 -16.15 -23.28
CA ASN A 33 21.99 -15.79 -24.63
C ASN A 33 20.82 -15.78 -25.62
N LYS A 34 19.94 -16.79 -25.56
CA LYS A 34 18.72 -16.87 -26.38
C LYS A 34 17.76 -15.72 -26.08
N LEU A 35 17.62 -15.33 -24.81
CA LEU A 35 16.85 -14.15 -24.42
C LEU A 35 17.46 -12.86 -24.95
N ARG A 36 18.78 -12.66 -24.83
CA ARG A 36 19.47 -11.46 -25.38
C ARG A 36 19.33 -11.35 -26.89
N ALA A 37 19.45 -12.48 -27.60
CA ALA A 37 19.34 -12.50 -29.06
C ALA A 37 17.91 -12.24 -29.55
N SER A 38 16.90 -12.70 -28.80
CA SER A 38 15.50 -12.68 -29.23
C SER A 38 14.72 -11.46 -28.73
N LEU A 39 15.06 -10.97 -27.53
CA LEU A 39 14.42 -9.82 -26.90
C LEU A 39 15.30 -8.61 -27.18
N GLY A 40 15.01 -7.88 -28.25
CA GLY A 40 15.79 -6.72 -28.71
C GLY A 40 16.07 -5.67 -27.63
N ALA A 41 16.85 -4.63 -27.98
CA ALA A 41 17.50 -3.70 -27.05
C ALA A 41 16.63 -3.14 -25.89
N GLN A 42 15.33 -3.00 -26.10
CA GLN A 42 14.35 -2.57 -25.08
C GLN A 42 14.22 -3.47 -23.83
N TYR A 43 14.74 -4.71 -23.88
CA TYR A 43 14.77 -5.67 -22.75
C TYR A 43 16.19 -5.93 -22.23
N ALA A 44 17.21 -5.27 -22.78
CA ALA A 44 18.61 -5.58 -22.48
C ALA A 44 18.95 -5.38 -21.00
N ASP A 45 18.37 -4.36 -20.36
CA ASP A 45 18.56 -4.09 -18.94
C ASP A 45 17.93 -5.16 -18.05
N GLU A 46 16.73 -5.62 -18.39
CA GLU A 46 16.01 -6.65 -17.65
C GLU A 46 16.69 -8.02 -17.78
N VAL A 47 17.20 -8.36 -18.98
CA VAL A 47 17.97 -9.59 -19.21
C VAL A 47 19.34 -9.52 -18.53
N ARG A 48 20.02 -8.36 -18.54
CA ARG A 48 21.25 -8.13 -17.78
C ARG A 48 20.99 -8.33 -16.28
N PHE A 49 19.93 -7.75 -15.75
CA PHE A 49 19.55 -7.89 -14.35
C PHE A 49 19.25 -9.36 -13.98
N LEU A 50 18.52 -10.08 -14.82
CA LEU A 50 18.29 -11.51 -14.62
C LEU A 50 19.61 -12.30 -14.60
N GLY A 51 20.55 -11.98 -15.50
CA GLY A 51 21.88 -12.59 -15.51
C GLY A 51 22.66 -12.34 -14.22
N GLN A 52 22.58 -11.13 -13.66
CA GLN A 52 23.21 -10.80 -12.36
C GLN A 52 22.59 -11.61 -11.20
N LEU A 53 21.29 -11.87 -11.25
CA LEU A 53 20.61 -12.69 -10.27
C LEU A 53 21.06 -14.14 -10.37
N VAL A 54 20.98 -14.74 -11.56
CA VAL A 54 21.21 -16.18 -11.79
C VAL A 54 22.70 -16.55 -11.74
N MET A 55 23.58 -15.72 -12.31
CA MET A 55 25.02 -15.98 -12.45
C MET A 55 25.87 -14.84 -11.85
N PRO A 56 25.89 -14.69 -10.51
CA PRO A 56 26.56 -13.57 -9.83
C PRO A 56 28.09 -13.59 -9.98
N GLU A 57 28.70 -14.77 -10.11
CA GLU A 57 30.16 -14.94 -10.24
C GLU A 57 30.70 -14.40 -11.57
N GLN A 58 29.83 -14.24 -12.58
CA GLN A 58 30.17 -13.68 -13.90
C GLN A 58 29.80 -12.19 -14.01
N SER A 59 29.36 -11.57 -12.91
CA SER A 59 28.87 -10.20 -12.90
C SER A 59 29.87 -9.26 -12.20
N ASP A 60 30.63 -8.50 -12.98
CA ASP A 60 31.34 -7.33 -12.47
C ASP A 60 30.36 -6.21 -12.08
N LEU A 61 30.65 -5.58 -10.94
CA LEU A 61 30.12 -4.32 -10.38
C LEU A 61 28.87 -4.36 -9.47
N ALA A 62 29.18 -4.15 -8.19
CA ALA A 62 28.62 -3.15 -7.27
C ALA A 62 27.22 -2.58 -7.58
N THR A 63 26.28 -2.90 -6.67
CA THR A 63 25.15 -2.06 -6.24
C THR A 63 24.57 -1.13 -7.32
N THR A 64 23.52 -1.60 -7.97
CA THR A 64 22.62 -0.72 -8.74
C THR A 64 22.21 0.48 -7.88
N GLY A 65 22.51 1.69 -8.37
CA GLY A 65 22.28 2.95 -7.64
C GLY A 65 20.83 3.13 -7.20
N ALA A 66 20.65 3.85 -6.10
CA ALA A 66 19.38 4.03 -5.38
C ALA A 66 18.18 4.51 -6.25
N GLY A 67 18.43 5.12 -7.41
CA GLY A 67 17.38 5.53 -8.35
C GLY A 67 16.76 4.37 -9.16
N ASP A 68 17.48 3.27 -9.36
CA ASP A 68 17.07 2.13 -10.21
C ASP A 68 16.32 1.03 -9.41
N ALA A 69 16.52 1.01 -8.09
CA ALA A 69 15.94 0.04 -7.15
C ALA A 69 14.44 0.26 -6.85
N ALA A 70 13.90 1.46 -7.14
CA ALA A 70 12.49 1.75 -6.92
C ALA A 70 11.57 1.15 -7.98
N ALA A 71 12.07 0.90 -9.20
CA ALA A 71 11.31 0.31 -10.30
C ALA A 71 11.48 -1.21 -10.43
N ARG A 72 12.61 -1.75 -9.93
CA ARG A 72 12.86 -3.20 -9.91
C ARG A 72 12.20 -3.82 -8.68
N LEU A 73 11.59 -4.98 -8.85
CA LEU A 73 11.22 -5.86 -7.73
C LEU A 73 12.45 -6.03 -6.82
N ASP A 74 12.26 -6.03 -5.50
CA ASP A 74 13.35 -6.30 -4.53
C ASP A 74 13.70 -7.79 -4.49
N ALA A 75 13.99 -8.34 -5.67
CA ALA A 75 14.34 -9.72 -5.89
C ALA A 75 15.73 -10.03 -5.33
N ASN A 76 16.58 -9.02 -5.16
CA ASN A 76 17.95 -9.18 -4.67
C ASN A 76 18.00 -9.73 -3.24
N GLY A 77 17.11 -9.28 -2.35
CA GLY A 77 17.01 -9.82 -0.99
C GLY A 77 16.61 -11.30 -1.02
N VAL A 78 15.52 -11.60 -1.72
CA VAL A 78 14.96 -12.96 -1.83
C VAL A 78 15.92 -13.93 -2.51
N CYS A 79 16.59 -13.52 -3.60
CA CYS A 79 17.53 -14.36 -4.33
C CYS A 79 18.81 -14.65 -3.54
N ARG A 80 19.29 -13.70 -2.73
CA ARG A 80 20.42 -13.94 -1.80
C ARG A 80 20.03 -14.95 -0.73
N SER A 81 18.85 -14.79 -0.15
CA SER A 81 18.28 -15.73 0.81
C SER A 81 18.09 -17.14 0.23
N ALA A 82 17.53 -17.25 -0.98
CA ALA A 82 17.36 -18.51 -1.69
C ALA A 82 18.70 -19.22 -1.92
N ARG A 83 19.74 -18.47 -2.33
CA ARG A 83 21.09 -19.01 -2.53
C ARG A 83 21.70 -19.52 -1.22
N ALA A 84 21.55 -18.76 -0.12
CA ALA A 84 22.04 -19.18 1.18
C ALA A 84 21.36 -20.47 1.69
N LEU A 85 20.11 -20.71 1.26
CA LEU A 85 19.34 -21.91 1.57
C LEU A 85 19.59 -23.08 0.59
N GLY A 86 20.42 -22.90 -0.44
CA GLY A 86 20.66 -23.92 -1.46
C GLY A 86 19.48 -24.16 -2.42
N CYS A 87 18.55 -23.20 -2.52
CA CYS A 87 17.38 -23.30 -3.39
C CYS A 87 17.74 -23.25 -4.87
N ASP A 88 16.91 -23.88 -5.70
CA ASP A 88 16.88 -23.66 -7.16
C ASP A 88 16.44 -22.21 -7.44
N LEU A 89 17.43 -21.38 -7.77
CA LEU A 89 17.25 -19.96 -8.02
C LEU A 89 16.37 -19.67 -9.25
N PRO A 90 16.56 -20.35 -10.41
CA PRO A 90 15.61 -20.28 -11.52
C PRO A 90 14.15 -20.52 -11.11
N ARG A 91 13.87 -21.60 -10.38
CA ARG A 91 12.50 -21.89 -9.90
C ARG A 91 12.01 -20.86 -8.88
N THR A 92 12.91 -20.30 -8.07
CA THR A 92 12.59 -19.23 -7.12
C THR A 92 12.12 -17.97 -7.85
N ILE A 93 12.79 -17.61 -8.96
CA ILE A 93 12.41 -16.45 -9.79
C ILE A 93 11.02 -16.66 -10.42
N VAL A 94 10.71 -17.89 -10.87
CA VAL A 94 9.37 -18.23 -11.38
C VAL A 94 8.30 -18.13 -10.28
N GLY A 95 8.58 -18.63 -9.07
CA GLY A 95 7.68 -18.48 -7.92
C GLY A 95 7.43 -17.01 -7.54
N LEU A 96 8.48 -16.19 -7.57
CA LEU A 96 8.38 -14.73 -7.34
C LEU A 96 7.54 -14.03 -8.41
N GLU A 97 7.63 -14.47 -9.66
CA GLU A 97 6.81 -13.96 -10.78
C GLU A 97 5.33 -14.17 -10.52
N GLN A 98 4.94 -15.40 -10.14
CA GLN A 98 3.56 -15.75 -9.80
C GLN A 98 3.05 -14.95 -8.60
N LEU A 99 3.87 -14.84 -7.55
CA LEU A 99 3.55 -14.06 -6.36
C LEU A 99 3.36 -12.57 -6.70
N THR A 100 4.22 -12.02 -7.54
CA THR A 100 4.12 -10.63 -8.00
C THR A 100 2.82 -10.39 -8.74
N ARG A 101 2.42 -11.29 -9.64
CA ARG A 101 1.14 -11.15 -10.35
C ARG A 101 -0.06 -11.16 -9.41
N ARG A 102 -0.04 -12.04 -8.41
CA ARG A 102 -1.10 -12.12 -7.40
C ARG A 102 -1.17 -10.82 -6.61
N ALA A 103 -0.03 -10.30 -6.16
CA ALA A 103 0.07 -9.02 -5.47
C ALA A 103 -0.37 -7.84 -6.35
N GLU A 104 -0.08 -7.84 -7.65
CA GLU A 104 -0.53 -6.81 -8.59
C GLU A 104 -2.03 -6.88 -8.88
N ALA A 105 -2.59 -8.07 -9.02
CA ALA A 105 -4.04 -8.26 -9.16
C ALA A 105 -4.76 -7.71 -7.92
N PHE A 106 -4.29 -8.11 -6.73
CA PHE A 106 -4.78 -7.61 -5.45
C PHE A 106 -4.66 -6.08 -5.34
N SER A 107 -3.47 -5.53 -5.62
CA SER A 107 -3.20 -4.08 -5.57
C SER A 107 -4.11 -3.29 -6.52
N ARG A 108 -4.36 -3.79 -7.74
CA ARG A 108 -5.29 -3.17 -8.70
C ARG A 108 -6.74 -3.21 -8.23
N MET A 109 -7.20 -4.37 -7.73
CA MET A 109 -8.57 -4.54 -7.23
C MET A 109 -8.86 -3.55 -6.11
N TRP A 110 -7.96 -3.49 -5.13
CA TRP A 110 -8.11 -2.59 -4.00
C TRP A 110 -7.95 -1.10 -4.38
N TRP A 111 -7.03 -0.77 -5.29
CA TRP A 111 -6.82 0.61 -5.76
C TRP A 111 -8.05 1.19 -6.47
N ARG A 112 -8.84 0.37 -7.16
CA ARG A 112 -10.11 0.82 -7.76
C ARG A 112 -11.07 1.38 -6.70
N GLY A 113 -11.19 0.71 -5.55
CA GLY A 113 -12.02 1.17 -4.45
C GLY A 113 -11.53 2.51 -3.87
N VAL A 114 -10.22 2.64 -3.66
CA VAL A 114 -9.60 3.89 -3.19
C VAL A 114 -9.83 5.03 -4.20
N THR A 115 -9.67 4.76 -5.50
CA THR A 115 -9.85 5.78 -6.55
C THR A 115 -11.29 6.31 -6.56
N SER A 116 -12.28 5.44 -6.40
CA SER A 116 -13.69 5.84 -6.30
C SER A 116 -13.95 6.72 -5.08
N LEU A 117 -13.40 6.37 -3.91
CA LEU A 117 -13.48 7.17 -2.69
C LEU A 117 -12.85 8.56 -2.87
N MET A 118 -11.67 8.63 -3.48
CA MET A 118 -10.96 9.89 -3.73
C MET A 118 -11.76 10.80 -4.66
N LEU A 119 -12.33 10.24 -5.73
CA LEU A 119 -13.17 10.99 -6.65
C LEU A 119 -14.38 11.60 -5.92
N TYR A 120 -15.06 10.80 -5.09
CA TYR A 120 -16.18 11.26 -4.26
C TYR A 120 -15.78 12.42 -3.34
N ALA A 121 -14.67 12.27 -2.61
CA ALA A 121 -14.20 13.30 -1.67
C ALA A 121 -13.81 14.60 -2.40
N ILE A 122 -13.13 14.48 -3.56
CA ILE A 122 -12.78 15.64 -4.41
C ILE A 122 -14.04 16.34 -4.91
N THR A 123 -15.03 15.59 -5.41
CA THR A 123 -16.30 16.18 -5.89
C THR A 123 -17.01 16.97 -4.79
N LEU A 124 -17.05 16.43 -3.56
CA LEU A 124 -17.63 17.14 -2.42
C LEU A 124 -16.86 18.40 -2.05
N LEU A 125 -15.52 18.36 -2.05
CA LEU A 125 -14.70 19.55 -1.77
C LEU A 125 -14.85 20.61 -2.86
N VAL A 126 -14.95 20.22 -4.13
CA VAL A 126 -15.21 21.16 -5.23
C VAL A 126 -16.58 21.81 -5.08
N LEU A 127 -17.62 21.05 -4.72
CA LEU A 127 -18.96 21.58 -4.46
C LEU A 127 -18.96 22.55 -3.27
N ALA A 128 -18.31 22.18 -2.17
CA ALA A 128 -18.15 23.03 -0.99
C ALA A 128 -17.38 24.31 -1.33
N SER A 129 -16.31 24.21 -2.13
CA SER A 129 -15.54 25.36 -2.60
C SER A 129 -16.41 26.31 -3.41
N MET A 130 -17.20 25.79 -4.34
CA MET A 130 -18.11 26.59 -5.15
C MET A 130 -19.15 27.32 -4.29
N LEU A 131 -19.71 26.65 -3.28
CA LEU A 131 -20.67 27.25 -2.36
C LEU A 131 -20.04 28.36 -1.50
N VAL A 132 -18.84 28.11 -0.97
CA VAL A 132 -18.09 29.12 -0.20
C VAL A 132 -17.76 30.33 -1.08
N THR A 133 -17.30 30.12 -2.32
CA THR A 133 -17.01 31.21 -3.26
C THR A 133 -18.27 32.02 -3.58
N PHE A 134 -19.37 31.36 -3.92
CA PHE A 134 -20.65 32.03 -4.20
C PHE A 134 -21.12 32.87 -3.00
N PHE A 135 -21.08 32.30 -1.79
CA PHE A 135 -21.48 33.02 -0.59
C PHE A 135 -20.57 34.21 -0.30
N THR A 136 -19.26 34.04 -0.45
CA THR A 136 -18.25 35.09 -0.17
C THR A 136 -18.33 36.27 -1.15
N VAL A 137 -18.71 36.01 -2.41
CA VAL A 137 -18.78 37.02 -3.48
C VAL A 137 -20.17 37.65 -3.58
N SER A 138 -21.24 36.86 -3.47
CA SER A 138 -22.60 37.33 -3.75
C SER A 138 -23.40 37.67 -2.50
N VAL A 139 -23.31 36.84 -1.46
CA VAL A 139 -24.22 36.93 -0.30
C VAL A 139 -23.63 37.81 0.81
N LEU A 140 -22.34 37.63 1.12
CA LEU A 140 -21.67 38.36 2.19
C LEU A 140 -21.66 39.88 1.98
N PRO A 141 -21.35 40.42 0.79
CA PRO A 141 -21.35 41.86 0.58
C PRO A 141 -22.72 42.50 0.81
N GLY A 142 -23.80 41.77 0.48
CA GLY A 142 -25.17 42.21 0.78
C GLY A 142 -25.42 42.35 2.28
N PHE A 143 -24.96 41.38 3.07
CA PHE A 143 -25.04 41.47 4.53
C PHE A 143 -24.16 42.60 5.10
N ALA A 144 -22.93 42.76 4.61
CA ALA A 144 -22.03 43.82 5.06
C ALA A 144 -22.65 45.21 4.84
N HIS A 145 -23.23 45.44 3.65
CA HIS A 145 -23.94 46.67 3.35
C HIS A 145 -25.13 46.90 4.29
N PHE A 146 -25.93 45.86 4.57
CA PHE A 146 -27.06 45.96 5.49
C PHE A 146 -26.63 46.30 6.92
N PHE A 147 -25.66 45.56 7.48
CA PHE A 147 -25.19 45.77 8.85
C PHE A 147 -24.58 47.17 9.05
N TRP A 148 -23.88 47.69 8.04
CA TRP A 148 -23.36 49.06 8.04
C TRP A 148 -24.48 50.12 8.16
N HIS A 149 -25.60 49.91 7.47
CA HIS A 149 -26.73 50.85 7.47
C HIS A 149 -27.65 50.70 8.70
N SER A 150 -27.70 49.53 9.32
CA SER A 150 -28.57 49.27 10.48
C SER A 150 -27.97 49.75 11.83
N GLY A 151 -26.75 50.27 11.84
CA GLY A 151 -26.10 50.76 13.07
C GLY A 151 -25.82 49.66 14.11
N ILE A 152 -25.92 48.38 13.72
CA ILE A 152 -25.62 47.24 14.59
C ILE A 152 -24.09 47.19 14.74
N THR A 153 -23.62 47.61 15.91
CA THR A 153 -22.23 47.98 16.18
C THR A 153 -21.21 46.85 15.97
N GLU A 154 -20.07 47.27 15.44
CA GLU A 154 -18.87 46.51 15.05
C GLU A 154 -18.21 45.67 16.18
N GLY A 155 -18.68 45.78 17.43
CA GLY A 155 -18.12 45.06 18.59
C GLY A 155 -18.71 43.66 18.86
N GLY A 156 -19.82 43.30 18.21
CA GLY A 156 -20.47 42.00 18.38
C GLY A 156 -19.79 40.85 17.61
N ILE A 157 -20.17 39.61 17.93
CA ILE A 157 -19.70 38.40 17.23
C ILE A 157 -19.85 38.53 15.69
N ALA A 158 -20.87 39.25 15.21
CA ALA A 158 -21.08 39.54 13.79
C ALA A 158 -19.96 40.38 13.14
N GLY A 159 -19.45 41.41 13.82
CA GLY A 159 -18.31 42.21 13.34
C GLY A 159 -17.02 41.39 13.28
N ARG A 160 -16.77 40.54 14.29
CA ARG A 160 -15.61 39.61 14.28
C ARG A 160 -15.68 38.58 13.16
N ILE A 161 -16.87 38.12 12.80
CA ILE A 161 -17.07 37.17 11.68
C ILE A 161 -16.84 37.85 10.32
N LEU A 162 -17.22 39.12 10.18
CA LEU A 162 -16.94 39.92 8.99
C LEU A 162 -15.45 40.24 8.85
N ASP A 163 -14.73 40.47 9.96
CA ASP A 163 -13.28 40.71 9.96
C ASP A 163 -12.46 39.43 9.74
N HIS A 164 -12.86 38.30 10.34
CA HIS A 164 -12.17 36.99 10.19
C HIS A 164 -12.76 36.13 9.05
N ARG A 165 -13.49 36.79 8.13
CA ARG A 165 -14.32 36.27 7.03
C ARG A 165 -13.69 35.17 6.19
N THR A 166 -12.45 35.38 5.73
CA THR A 166 -11.77 34.45 4.84
C THR A 166 -11.20 33.29 5.61
N TRP A 167 -10.64 33.55 6.79
CA TRP A 167 -10.02 32.53 7.62
C TRP A 167 -11.04 31.46 8.08
N LEU A 168 -12.25 31.85 8.50
CA LEU A 168 -13.25 30.88 8.99
C LEU A 168 -13.84 29.97 7.90
N LEU A 169 -13.88 30.43 6.65
CA LEU A 169 -14.42 29.66 5.51
C LEU A 169 -13.32 28.92 4.74
N ASP A 170 -12.15 29.54 4.55
CA ASP A 170 -11.06 28.98 3.76
C ASP A 170 -10.23 27.95 4.55
N THR A 171 -10.08 28.11 5.87
CA THR A 171 -9.35 27.17 6.72
C THR A 171 -9.95 25.76 6.72
N PRO A 172 -11.25 25.54 7.00
CA PRO A 172 -11.82 24.21 6.96
C PRO A 172 -11.69 23.59 5.56
N LEU A 173 -11.88 24.39 4.50
CA LEU A 173 -11.76 23.93 3.13
C LEU A 173 -10.33 23.46 2.79
N CYS A 174 -9.32 24.26 3.15
CA CYS A 174 -7.90 23.91 3.02
C CYS A 174 -7.56 22.64 3.80
N LEU A 175 -8.04 22.53 5.05
CA LEU A 175 -7.85 21.32 5.86
C LEU A 175 -8.47 20.09 5.19
N GLY A 176 -9.64 20.24 4.55
CA GLY A 176 -10.27 19.18 3.76
C GLY A 176 -9.41 18.71 2.59
N PHE A 177 -8.85 19.64 1.81
CA PHE A 177 -7.94 19.30 0.70
C PHE A 177 -6.66 18.60 1.20
N ILE A 178 -6.05 19.12 2.27
CA ILE A 178 -4.86 18.51 2.89
C ILE A 178 -5.19 17.10 3.37
N LEU A 179 -6.34 16.90 4.02
CA LEU A 179 -6.79 15.60 4.48
C LEU A 179 -6.94 14.60 3.32
N VAL A 180 -7.61 14.99 2.23
CA VAL A 180 -7.77 14.12 1.05
C VAL A 180 -6.41 13.79 0.43
N LEU A 181 -5.50 14.76 0.35
CA LEU A 181 -4.14 14.55 -0.16
C LEU A 181 -3.33 13.59 0.73
N LEU A 182 -3.41 13.74 2.06
CA LEU A 182 -2.74 12.85 3.01
C LEU A 182 -3.27 11.42 2.89
N VAL A 183 -4.59 11.24 2.80
CA VAL A 183 -5.21 9.93 2.61
C VAL A 183 -4.80 9.33 1.27
N PHE A 184 -4.78 10.13 0.19
CA PHE A 184 -4.29 9.69 -1.12
C PHE A 184 -2.83 9.23 -1.07
N MET A 185 -1.96 10.01 -0.43
CA MET A 185 -0.54 9.65 -0.26
C MET A 185 -0.37 8.37 0.56
N LEU A 186 -1.13 8.20 1.64
CA LEU A 186 -1.11 6.99 2.46
C LEU A 186 -1.43 5.75 1.63
N PHE A 187 -2.54 5.79 0.88
CA PHE A 187 -2.94 4.70 0.02
C PHE A 187 -1.97 4.47 -1.13
N TYR A 188 -1.41 5.54 -1.70
CA TYR A 188 -0.41 5.46 -2.77
C TYR A 188 0.86 4.76 -2.28
N HIS A 189 1.31 5.08 -1.08
CA HIS A 189 2.47 4.44 -0.47
C HIS A 189 2.22 2.94 -0.26
N LEU A 190 1.06 2.58 0.26
CA LEU A 190 0.67 1.17 0.45
C LEU A 190 0.51 0.42 -0.89
N ARG A 191 -0.01 1.07 -1.94
CA ARG A 191 -0.03 0.53 -3.31
C ARG A 191 1.39 0.22 -3.81
N ASN A 192 2.33 1.14 -3.60
CA ASN A 192 3.69 0.94 -4.07
C ASN A 192 4.41 -0.18 -3.30
N HIS A 193 4.21 -0.29 -1.98
CA HIS A 193 4.77 -1.38 -1.17
C HIS A 193 4.15 -2.76 -1.51
N THR A 194 2.83 -2.83 -1.64
CA THR A 194 2.12 -4.06 -2.05
C THR A 194 2.52 -4.49 -3.46
N GLY A 195 2.66 -3.54 -4.37
CA GLY A 195 3.21 -3.76 -5.70
C GLY A 195 4.57 -4.43 -5.58
N GLN A 196 5.52 -3.79 -4.91
CA GLN A 196 6.94 -4.17 -4.85
C GLN A 196 7.29 -5.41 -4.02
N LEU A 197 6.31 -6.09 -3.40
CA LEU A 197 6.52 -7.20 -2.45
C LEU A 197 7.44 -6.82 -1.26
N LYS A 198 7.54 -5.53 -0.95
CA LYS A 198 8.40 -5.04 0.15
C LYS A 198 7.64 -5.04 1.46
N ALA A 199 8.35 -5.34 2.54
CA ALA A 199 7.82 -5.20 3.88
C ALA A 199 7.24 -3.79 4.12
N LEU A 200 6.12 -3.72 4.84
CA LEU A 200 5.58 -2.44 5.28
C LEU A 200 6.43 -1.89 6.43
N THR A 201 6.67 -0.58 6.39
CA THR A 201 7.54 0.07 7.37
C THR A 201 6.97 -0.05 8.79
N PRO A 202 7.82 -0.19 9.83
CA PRO A 202 7.38 -0.36 11.21
C PRO A 202 6.51 0.81 11.73
N ALA A 203 6.61 1.99 11.12
CA ALA A 203 5.77 3.14 11.43
C ALA A 203 4.26 2.83 11.34
N TRP A 204 3.88 1.94 10.43
CA TRP A 204 2.48 1.53 10.21
C TRP A 204 1.89 0.77 11.39
N LYS A 205 2.75 0.17 12.23
CA LYS A 205 2.34 -0.51 13.47
C LYS A 205 1.69 0.46 14.47
N TRP A 206 2.08 1.73 14.45
CA TRP A 206 1.65 2.73 15.43
C TRP A 206 0.30 3.36 15.10
N VAL A 207 -0.17 3.22 13.86
CA VAL A 207 -1.49 3.72 13.48
C VAL A 207 -2.51 2.62 13.75
N PRO A 208 -3.45 2.80 14.72
CA PRO A 208 -4.34 1.73 15.15
C PRO A 208 -5.16 1.15 13.99
N LEU A 209 -5.59 2.01 13.07
CA LEU A 209 -6.35 1.64 11.87
C LEU A 209 -5.53 0.81 10.85
N LEU A 210 -4.20 0.93 10.85
CA LEU A 210 -3.29 0.26 9.90
C LEU A 210 -2.56 -0.94 10.52
N SER A 211 -2.58 -1.04 11.85
CA SER A 211 -1.81 -2.05 12.59
C SER A 211 -2.17 -3.49 12.23
N GLY A 212 -3.47 -3.76 11.98
CA GLY A 212 -3.97 -5.04 11.50
C GLY A 212 -3.48 -5.35 10.09
N THR A 213 -3.62 -4.40 9.16
CA THR A 213 -3.17 -4.51 7.77
C THR A 213 -1.67 -4.74 7.68
N TRP A 214 -0.87 -4.03 8.50
CA TRP A 214 0.57 -4.21 8.57
C TRP A 214 0.94 -5.66 8.92
N ARG A 215 0.29 -6.23 9.94
CA ARG A 215 0.55 -7.59 10.39
C ARG A 215 0.12 -8.62 9.35
N ALA A 216 -1.11 -8.51 8.85
CA ALA A 216 -1.65 -9.43 7.84
C ALA A 216 -0.81 -9.41 6.56
N PHE A 217 -0.40 -8.24 6.08
CA PHE A 217 0.42 -8.11 4.88
C PHE A 217 1.80 -8.75 5.07
N ASN A 218 2.53 -8.38 6.12
CA ASN A 218 3.88 -8.92 6.34
C ASN A 218 3.84 -10.44 6.61
N GLN A 219 2.79 -10.96 7.28
CA GLN A 219 2.61 -12.40 7.49
C GLN A 219 2.28 -13.14 6.19
N ALA A 220 1.34 -12.63 5.38
CA ALA A 220 1.01 -13.20 4.08
C ALA A 220 2.25 -13.26 3.18
N MET A 221 3.01 -12.15 3.11
CA MET A 221 4.23 -12.10 2.31
C MET A 221 5.30 -13.07 2.82
N ALA A 222 5.54 -13.14 4.13
CA ALA A 222 6.51 -14.06 4.70
C ALA A 222 6.16 -15.53 4.39
N LEU A 223 4.90 -15.93 4.55
CA LEU A 223 4.47 -17.31 4.29
C LEU A 223 4.55 -17.68 2.81
N ASN A 224 4.16 -16.78 1.91
CA ASN A 224 4.29 -17.01 0.47
C ASN A 224 5.77 -17.12 0.04
N HIS A 225 6.68 -16.34 0.64
CA HIS A 225 8.12 -16.49 0.37
C HIS A 225 8.69 -17.78 0.95
N ALA A 226 8.26 -18.19 2.15
CA ALA A 226 8.65 -19.46 2.74
C ALA A 226 8.21 -20.64 1.86
N GLN A 227 6.98 -20.61 1.34
CA GLN A 227 6.46 -21.61 0.42
C GLN A 227 7.29 -21.69 -0.87
N ILE A 228 7.70 -20.54 -1.44
CA ILE A 228 8.59 -20.51 -2.60
C ILE A 228 9.94 -21.17 -2.27
N PHE A 229 10.55 -20.85 -1.13
CA PHE A 229 11.84 -21.46 -0.75
C PHE A 229 11.73 -22.97 -0.55
N ILE A 230 10.65 -23.45 0.05
CA ILE A 230 10.40 -24.89 0.26
C ILE A 230 10.24 -25.60 -1.09
N ALA A 231 9.41 -25.04 -1.98
CA ALA A 231 9.18 -25.59 -3.32
C ALA A 231 10.45 -25.66 -4.18
N THR A 232 11.47 -24.87 -3.85
CA THR A 232 12.74 -24.81 -4.57
C THR A 232 13.88 -25.54 -3.86
N GLY A 233 13.61 -26.21 -2.73
CA GLY A 233 14.54 -27.16 -2.11
C GLY A 233 15.04 -26.78 -0.70
N ALA A 234 14.55 -25.70 -0.09
CA ALA A 234 14.88 -25.39 1.30
C ALA A 234 14.08 -26.26 2.29
N LYS A 235 14.68 -26.51 3.46
CA LYS A 235 13.97 -27.09 4.60
C LYS A 235 12.96 -26.09 5.17
N ALA A 236 11.78 -26.56 5.56
CA ALA A 236 10.67 -25.73 6.04
C ALA A 236 11.05 -24.74 7.15
N ARG A 237 11.81 -25.21 8.15
CA ARG A 237 12.20 -24.38 9.31
C ARG A 237 13.15 -23.25 8.95
N ASP A 238 14.15 -23.55 8.11
CA ASP A 238 15.13 -22.56 7.65
C ASP A 238 14.47 -21.57 6.68
N ALA A 239 13.60 -22.06 5.78
CA ALA A 239 12.80 -21.24 4.88
C ALA A 239 11.93 -20.23 5.64
N MET A 240 11.24 -20.66 6.71
CA MET A 240 10.42 -19.76 7.53
C MET A 240 11.25 -18.74 8.30
N ALA A 241 12.35 -19.16 8.94
CA ALA A 241 13.22 -18.25 9.68
C ALA A 241 13.73 -17.11 8.78
N VAL A 242 14.20 -17.47 7.58
CA VAL A 242 14.71 -16.50 6.60
C VAL A 242 13.57 -15.64 6.05
N ALA A 243 12.45 -16.23 5.64
CA ALA A 243 11.32 -15.47 5.08
C ALA A 243 10.73 -14.48 6.10
N PHE A 244 10.52 -14.89 7.36
CA PHE A 244 10.01 -13.99 8.39
C PHE A 244 10.98 -12.83 8.66
N SER A 245 12.28 -13.09 8.66
CA SER A 245 13.30 -12.05 8.85
C SER A 245 13.27 -10.97 7.75
N LEU A 246 13.01 -11.36 6.49
CA LEU A 246 12.88 -10.42 5.36
C LEU A 246 11.74 -9.42 5.56
N PHE A 247 10.70 -9.80 6.31
CA PHE A 247 9.53 -8.96 6.59
C PHE A 247 9.55 -8.34 8.00
N GLY A 248 10.70 -8.38 8.69
CA GLY A 248 10.85 -7.82 10.03
C GLY A 248 10.02 -8.54 11.11
N LEU A 249 9.63 -9.79 10.83
CA LEU A 249 8.96 -10.68 11.75
C LEU A 249 9.96 -11.65 12.36
N LYS A 250 9.69 -12.13 13.58
CA LYS A 250 10.50 -13.16 14.23
C LYS A 250 9.74 -14.48 14.17
N TRP A 251 10.36 -15.50 13.57
CA TRP A 251 9.98 -16.89 13.75
C TRP A 251 10.62 -17.38 15.05
N ASP A 252 9.81 -17.61 16.09
CA ASP A 252 10.31 -18.11 17.36
C ASP A 252 10.47 -19.63 17.25
N THR A 253 11.70 -20.15 17.23
CA THR A 253 11.95 -21.58 17.03
C THR A 253 11.65 -22.41 18.29
N GLN A 254 11.31 -21.77 19.42
CA GLN A 254 10.93 -22.44 20.65
C GLN A 254 9.41 -22.56 20.76
N PRO A 255 8.87 -23.75 21.10
CA PRO A 255 7.45 -23.92 21.34
C PRO A 255 7.06 -23.04 22.53
N ARG A 256 6.35 -21.96 22.26
CA ARG A 256 5.70 -21.20 23.32
C ARG A 256 4.55 -22.04 23.82
N VAL A 257 4.70 -22.60 25.03
CA VAL A 257 3.56 -23.04 25.83
C VAL A 257 2.70 -21.81 26.08
N SER A 258 1.74 -21.56 25.20
CA SER A 258 0.80 -20.45 25.30
C SER A 258 -0.17 -20.76 26.44
N THR A 259 0.11 -20.21 27.62
CA THR A 259 -0.81 -20.21 28.77
C THR A 259 -1.98 -19.25 28.59
N ARG A 260 -2.17 -18.68 27.39
CA ARG A 260 -3.20 -17.67 27.09
C ARG A 260 -4.22 -18.23 26.10
N LYS A 261 -5.45 -18.30 26.57
CA LYS A 261 -6.67 -18.87 25.97
C LYS A 261 -7.21 -18.10 24.74
N ASP A 262 -6.33 -17.61 23.87
CA ASP A 262 -6.67 -17.02 22.55
C ASP A 262 -5.97 -17.86 21.46
N ASN A 263 -6.54 -19.04 21.20
CA ASN A 263 -5.84 -20.23 20.70
C ASN A 263 -6.13 -20.55 19.22
N ASP A 264 -6.28 -19.53 18.36
CA ASP A 264 -6.61 -19.70 16.93
C ASP A 264 -5.75 -18.82 15.98
N SER A 265 -4.57 -18.38 16.43
CA SER A 265 -3.68 -17.62 15.55
C SER A 265 -2.98 -18.55 14.55
N ALA A 266 -2.85 -18.14 13.28
CA ALA A 266 -2.17 -18.92 12.23
C ALA A 266 -0.75 -19.39 12.61
N LEU A 267 -0.06 -18.64 13.47
CA LEU A 267 1.26 -19.00 14.00
C LEU A 267 1.22 -20.19 14.97
N ASP A 268 0.14 -20.33 15.74
CA ASP A 268 -0.03 -21.45 16.67
C ASP A 268 -0.22 -22.77 15.92
N TRP A 269 -0.97 -22.74 14.83
CA TRP A 269 -1.11 -23.88 13.90
C TRP A 269 0.22 -24.26 13.24
N LEU A 270 1.04 -23.28 12.89
CA LEU A 270 2.39 -23.51 12.34
C LEU A 270 3.36 -24.10 13.37
N HIS A 271 3.29 -23.70 14.65
CA HIS A 271 4.10 -24.31 15.70
C HIS A 271 3.67 -25.75 15.97
N LYS A 272 2.35 -26.00 16.06
CA LYS A 272 1.80 -27.35 16.22
C LYS A 272 2.18 -28.26 15.05
N SER A 273 2.21 -27.76 13.82
CA SER A 273 2.61 -28.56 12.65
C SER A 273 4.13 -28.80 12.56
N ASP A 274 4.96 -27.88 13.09
CA ASP A 274 6.40 -28.10 13.28
C ASP A 274 6.64 -29.28 14.24
N ASP A 275 5.92 -29.31 15.37
CA ASP A 275 5.99 -30.40 16.35
C ASP A 275 5.52 -31.76 15.77
N LEU A 276 4.56 -31.73 14.84
CA LEU A 276 4.03 -32.93 14.16
C LEU A 276 4.84 -33.35 12.92
N GLY A 277 5.85 -32.56 12.51
CA GLY A 277 6.63 -32.82 11.29
C GLY A 277 5.85 -32.59 9.98
N THR A 278 4.68 -31.93 10.03
CA THR A 278 3.82 -31.63 8.86
C THR A 278 3.86 -30.14 8.50
N LEU A 279 5.00 -29.48 8.77
CA LEU A 279 5.14 -28.03 8.62
C LEU A 279 4.97 -27.57 7.16
N GLU A 280 5.47 -28.34 6.19
CA GLU A 280 5.43 -27.98 4.77
C GLU A 280 3.99 -27.88 4.24
N THR A 281 3.14 -28.84 4.60
CA THR A 281 1.74 -28.87 4.19
C THR A 281 0.96 -27.73 4.83
N GLU A 282 1.22 -27.45 6.12
CA GLU A 282 0.55 -26.36 6.83
C GLU A 282 0.98 -24.99 6.31
N ILE A 283 2.25 -24.78 5.95
CA ILE A 283 2.72 -23.53 5.33
C ILE A 283 1.96 -23.26 4.03
N ALA A 284 1.74 -24.27 3.19
CA ALA A 284 1.01 -24.11 1.95
C ALA A 284 -0.46 -23.72 2.21
N VAL A 285 -1.12 -24.35 3.17
CA VAL A 285 -2.50 -24.03 3.57
C VAL A 285 -2.60 -22.62 4.15
N GLN A 286 -1.67 -22.24 5.04
CA GLN A 286 -1.66 -20.92 5.65
C GLN A 286 -1.28 -19.82 4.65
N ALA A 287 -0.37 -20.07 3.71
CA ALA A 287 -0.02 -19.10 2.67
C ALA A 287 -1.24 -18.73 1.80
N GLU A 288 -2.09 -19.71 1.49
CA GLU A 288 -3.34 -19.48 0.77
C GLU A 288 -4.38 -18.76 1.65
N LYS A 289 -4.57 -19.22 2.89
CA LYS A 289 -5.52 -18.61 3.83
C LYS A 289 -5.15 -17.16 4.18
N GLN A 290 -3.88 -16.81 4.28
CA GLN A 290 -3.47 -15.45 4.62
C GLN A 290 -3.78 -14.44 3.50
N TRP A 291 -3.99 -14.88 2.26
CA TRP A 291 -4.46 -13.99 1.20
C TRP A 291 -5.90 -13.51 1.44
N SER A 292 -6.81 -14.41 1.84
CA SER A 292 -8.17 -14.00 2.16
C SER A 292 -8.22 -13.14 3.43
N VAL A 293 -7.44 -13.49 4.46
CA VAL A 293 -7.30 -12.65 5.66
C VAL A 293 -6.77 -11.26 5.34
N LEU A 294 -5.80 -11.15 4.43
CA LEU A 294 -5.27 -9.87 3.96
C LEU A 294 -6.34 -9.07 3.21
N GLU A 295 -7.11 -9.72 2.31
CA GLU A 295 -8.22 -9.10 1.60
C GLU A 295 -9.26 -8.52 2.57
N ASP A 296 -9.75 -9.32 3.51
CA ASP A 296 -10.74 -8.90 4.50
C ASP A 296 -10.23 -7.76 5.37
N THR A 297 -8.96 -7.83 5.81
CA THR A 297 -8.34 -6.80 6.65
C THR A 297 -8.19 -5.48 5.88
N VAL A 298 -7.81 -5.53 4.61
CA VAL A 298 -7.67 -4.34 3.76
C VAL A 298 -9.02 -3.73 3.42
N PHE A 299 -10.05 -4.55 3.18
CA PHE A 299 -11.41 -4.05 2.98
C PHE A 299 -11.97 -3.39 4.24
N SER A 300 -11.82 -4.02 5.41
CA SER A 300 -12.22 -3.46 6.70
C SER A 300 -11.49 -2.14 7.00
N MET A 301 -10.18 -2.08 6.73
CA MET A 301 -9.39 -0.85 6.83
C MET A 301 -9.95 0.24 5.90
N ARG A 302 -10.17 -0.07 4.62
CA ARG A 302 -10.70 0.89 3.64
C ARG A 302 -12.05 1.43 4.08
N ASP A 303 -12.93 0.57 4.57
CA ASP A 303 -14.27 0.96 4.98
C ASP A 303 -14.21 1.82 6.26
N SER A 304 -13.31 1.51 7.19
CA SER A 304 -13.02 2.35 8.36
C SER A 304 -12.46 3.73 7.99
N VAL A 305 -11.49 3.79 7.06
CA VAL A 305 -10.96 5.08 6.55
C VAL A 305 -12.05 5.87 5.85
N THR A 306 -12.88 5.21 5.04
CA THR A 306 -13.99 5.84 4.32
C THR A 306 -14.99 6.45 5.29
N LEU A 307 -15.36 5.73 6.34
CA LEU A 307 -16.27 6.20 7.38
C LEU A 307 -15.67 7.41 8.11
N LEU A 308 -14.41 7.32 8.55
CA LEU A 308 -13.70 8.43 9.21
C LEU A 308 -13.66 9.67 8.31
N LEU A 309 -13.29 9.49 7.03
CA LEU A 309 -13.22 10.58 6.06
C LEU A 309 -14.59 11.24 5.86
N ARG A 310 -15.66 10.45 5.75
CA ARG A 310 -17.04 10.96 5.65
C ARG A 310 -17.44 11.76 6.89
N ILE A 311 -17.14 11.26 8.09
CA ILE A 311 -17.42 11.98 9.34
C ILE A 311 -16.71 13.33 9.36
N ILE A 312 -15.40 13.35 9.07
CA ILE A 312 -14.63 14.60 9.07
C ILE A 312 -15.15 15.57 8.02
N LEU A 313 -15.46 15.07 6.82
CA LEU A 313 -15.99 15.90 5.73
C LEU A 313 -17.37 16.47 6.07
N TYR A 314 -18.26 15.69 6.70
CA TYR A 314 -19.56 16.18 7.15
C TYR A 314 -19.44 17.18 8.30
N LEU A 315 -18.51 16.99 9.24
CA LEU A 315 -18.24 17.98 10.28
C LEU A 315 -17.73 19.29 9.68
N LEU A 316 -16.84 19.21 8.69
CA LEU A 316 -16.29 20.35 7.96
C LEU A 316 -17.39 21.09 7.18
N ILE A 317 -18.23 20.36 6.43
CA ILE A 317 -19.38 20.95 5.72
C ILE A 317 -20.38 21.54 6.72
N GLY A 318 -20.68 20.86 7.82
CA GLY A 318 -21.56 21.35 8.87
C GLY A 318 -21.04 22.64 9.50
N MET A 319 -19.74 22.72 9.76
CA MET A 319 -19.08 23.95 10.21
C MET A 319 -19.23 25.09 9.19
N ILE A 320 -18.99 24.82 7.91
CA ILE A 320 -19.19 25.80 6.83
C ILE A 320 -20.64 26.29 6.83
N VAL A 321 -21.62 25.38 6.89
CA VAL A 321 -23.05 25.72 6.90
C VAL A 321 -23.40 26.57 8.13
N VAL A 322 -22.94 26.21 9.33
CA VAL A 322 -23.21 27.02 10.53
C VAL A 322 -22.67 28.45 10.36
N VAL A 323 -21.44 28.60 9.87
CA VAL A 323 -20.84 29.91 9.58
C VAL A 323 -21.66 30.67 8.51
N LEU A 324 -22.14 29.96 7.49
CA LEU A 324 -22.97 30.51 6.41
C LEU A 324 -24.30 31.10 6.91
N TYR A 325 -24.95 30.40 7.84
CA TYR A 325 -26.28 30.75 8.33
C TYR A 325 -26.26 31.74 9.48
N GLN A 326 -25.13 31.88 10.17
CA GLN A 326 -25.00 32.76 11.33
C GLN A 326 -25.43 34.22 11.05
N PRO A 327 -25.05 34.86 9.93
CA PRO A 327 -25.52 36.22 9.60
C PRO A 327 -27.05 36.33 9.49
N ILE A 328 -27.72 35.32 8.92
CA ILE A 328 -29.18 35.29 8.75
C ILE A 328 -29.88 35.23 10.11
N PHE A 329 -29.41 34.39 11.03
CA PHE A 329 -30.00 34.28 12.37
C PHE A 329 -29.82 35.55 13.21
N TYR A 330 -28.75 36.32 13.00
CA TYR A 330 -28.57 37.61 13.65
C TYR A 330 -29.60 38.65 13.19
N LEU A 331 -29.94 38.66 11.90
CA LEU A 331 -31.00 39.55 11.38
C LEU A 331 -32.36 39.24 12.00
N GLY A 332 -32.68 37.96 12.18
CA GLY A 332 -33.94 37.53 12.81
C GLY A 332 -34.06 37.85 14.31
N ARG A 333 -32.94 38.17 15.00
CA ARG A 333 -32.94 38.60 16.40
C ARG A 333 -32.91 40.12 16.60
N GLY A 334 -32.62 40.87 15.54
CA GLY A 334 -32.56 42.35 15.54
C GLY A 334 -33.88 43.04 15.18
N ILE A 335 -34.96 42.27 15.00
CA ILE A 335 -36.35 42.71 14.89
C ILE A 335 -37.04 42.38 16.21
#